data_AF-W4VJK7-F1
#
_entry.id   AF-W4VJK7-F1
#
_cell.length_a   1.000
_cell.length_b   1.000
_cell.length_c   1.000
_cell.angle_alpha   90.00
_cell.angle_beta   90.00
_cell.angle_gamma   90.00
#
_symmetry.space_group_name_H-M   'P 1'
#
loop_
_entity.id
_entity.type
_entity.pdbx_description
1 polymer ?
#
loop_
_entity_poly.entity_id
_entity_poly.type
_entity_poly.pdbx_seq_one_letter_code
_entity_poly.pdbx_strand_id
1 'polypeptide(L)' 'MFGSLASIQLVWNMADMFMALMAVVNLIAILLLSKIAIQVLQDYTMQKKQGVDPEFHYKNIKGIKGVSWWGGAQDDKK' A
#
# COMPACT_ATOMS: atom_id res chain seq x y z
N MET A 1 46.92 6.04 7.45
CA MET A 1 45.79 5.26 6.90
C MET A 1 44.44 5.70 7.49
N PHE A 2 44.18 7.01 7.66
CA PHE A 2 42.94 7.53 8.30
C PHE A 2 41.95 8.19 7.32
N GLY A 3 42.39 8.62 6.13
CA GLY A 3 41.53 9.29 5.15
C GLY A 3 40.51 8.36 4.46
N SER A 4 40.86 7.10 4.21
CA SER A 4 39.96 6.13 3.55
C SER A 4 38.74 5.77 4.41
N LEU A 5 38.94 5.53 5.71
CA LEU A 5 37.86 5.21 6.65
C LEU A 5 36.89 6.39 6.86
N ALA A 6 37.41 7.62 6.90
CA ALA A 6 36.58 8.83 7.01
C ALA A 6 35.66 9.02 5.78
N SER A 7 36.16 8.70 4.58
CA SER A 7 35.37 8.77 3.34
C SER A 7 34.25 7.72 3.30
N ILE A 8 34.50 6.52 3.80
CA ILE A 8 33.52 5.43 3.85
C ILE A 8 32.37 5.79 4.81
N GLN A 9 32.67 6.37 5.97
CA GLN A 9 31.62 6.83 6.90
C GLN A 9 30.70 7.89 6.28
N LEU A 10 31.26 8.81 5.49
CA LEU A 10 30.46 9.80 4.78
C LEU A 10 29.49 9.15 3.78
N VAL A 11 29.97 8.15 3.02
CA VAL A 11 29.13 7.40 2.08
C VAL A 11 28.00 6.66 2.79
N TRP A 12 28.28 6.00 3.91
CA TRP A 12 27.25 5.33 4.71
C TRP A 12 26.22 6.31 5.26
N ASN A 13 26.66 7.45 5.80
CA ASN A 13 25.74 8.47 6.30
C ASN A 13 24.85 9.04 5.18
N MET A 14 25.38 9.21 3.96
CA MET A 14 24.58 9.59 2.80
C MET A 14 23.59 8.50 2.41
N ALA A 15 24.02 7.23 2.41
CA ALA A 15 23.14 6.09 2.13
C ALA A 15 21.98 6.02 3.14
N ASP A 16 22.27 6.18 4.44
CA ASP A 16 21.27 6.20 5.50
C ASP A 16 20.26 7.34 5.30
N MET A 17 20.72 8.52 4.90
CA MET A 17 19.85 9.66 4.58
C MET A 17 18.89 9.33 3.43
N PHE A 18 19.39 8.75 2.34
CA PHE A 18 18.54 8.36 1.21
C PHE A 18 17.58 7.22 1.56
N MET A 19 18.02 6.25 2.38
CA MET A 19 17.15 5.19 2.89
C MET A 19 16.02 5.77 3.75
N ALA A 20 16.34 6.71 4.64
CA ALA A 20 15.34 7.40 5.46
C ALA A 20 14.35 8.19 4.58
N LEU A 21 14.84 8.93 3.58
CA LEU A 21 13.99 9.69 2.66
C LEU A 21 13.02 8.78 1.90
N MET A 22 13.52 7.66 1.36
CA MET A 22 12.70 6.67 0.66
C MET A 22 11.64 6.06 1.59
N ALA A 23 12.03 5.69 2.81
CA ALA A 23 11.11 5.14 3.80
C ALA A 23 10.02 6.16 4.17
N VAL A 24 10.37 7.42 4.39
CA VAL A 24 9.42 8.49 4.73
C VAL A 24 8.37 8.67 3.63
N VAL A 25 8.79 8.74 2.35
CA VAL A 25 7.85 8.86 1.23
C VAL A 25 6.89 7.68 1.17
N ASN A 26 7.40 6.45 1.34
CA ASN A 26 6.56 5.25 1.35
C ASN A 26 5.60 5.24 2.55
N LEU A 27 6.06 5.64 3.74
CA LEU A 27 5.22 5.73 4.93
C LEU A 27 4.08 6.74 4.73
N ILE A 28 4.35 7.90 4.13
CA ILE A 28 3.30 8.87 3.79
C ILE A 28 2.29 8.25 2.82
N ALA A 29 2.74 7.55 1.78
CA ALA A 29 1.85 6.87 0.85
C ALA A 29 0.94 5.83 1.55
N ILE A 30 1.50 5.00 2.44
CA ILE A 30 0.75 4.02 3.23
C ILE A 30 -0.26 4.72 4.15
N LEU A 31 0.12 5.82 4.81
CA LEU A 31 -0.79 6.59 5.67
C LEU A 31 -1.97 7.16 4.88
N LEU A 32 -1.72 7.71 3.68
CA LEU A 32 -2.79 8.20 2.80
C LEU A 32 -3.71 7.08 2.30
N LEU A 33 -3.15 5.90 2.03
CA LEU A 33 -3.91 4.72 1.58
C LEU A 33 -4.59 3.95 2.73
N SER A 34 -4.19 4.17 3.98
CA SER A 34 -4.62 3.40 5.16
C SER A 34 -6.14 3.33 5.29
N LYS A 35 -6.86 4.43 5.01
CA LYS A 35 -8.32 4.48 5.07
C LYS A 35 -8.98 3.50 4.08
N ILE A 36 -8.42 3.35 2.88
CA ILE A 36 -8.93 2.40 1.88
C ILE A 36 -8.51 0.99 2.28
N ALA A 37 -7.25 0.79 2.67
CA ALA A 37 -6.73 -0.51 3.11
C ALA A 37 -7.53 -1.11 4.27
N ILE A 38 -7.90 -0.30 5.27
CA ILE A 38 -8.72 -0.75 6.41
C ILE A 38 -10.13 -1.15 5.95
N GLN A 39 -10.76 -0.38 5.05
CA GLN A 39 -12.09 -0.74 4.53
C GLN A 39 -12.06 -2.06 3.74
N VAL A 40 -11.04 -2.25 2.89
CA VAL A 40 -10.84 -3.50 2.15
C VAL A 40 -10.65 -4.68 3.11
N LEU A 41 -9.84 -4.49 4.16
CA LEU A 41 -9.60 -5.53 5.17
C LEU A 41 -10.87 -5.88 5.95
N GLN A 42 -11.70 -4.88 6.29
CA GLN A 42 -12.97 -5.09 6.96
C GLN A 42 -13.95 -5.89 6.08
N ASP A 43 -14.06 -5.54 4.80
CA ASP A 43 -14.88 -6.25 3.81
C ASP A 43 -14.43 -7.71 3.67
N TYR A 44 -13.14 -7.95 3.46
CA TYR A 44 -12.57 -9.30 3.42
C TYR A 44 -12.86 -10.09 4.71
N THR A 45 -12.67 -9.46 5.87
CA THR A 45 -12.90 -10.12 7.17
C THR A 45 -14.37 -10.46 7.36
N MET A 46 -15.28 -9.61 6.89
CA MET A 46 -16.73 -9.85 6.94
C MET A 46 -17.11 -11.04 6.05
N GLN A 47 -16.64 -11.07 4.79
CA GLN A 47 -16.89 -12.17 3.87
C GLN A 47 -16.35 -13.50 4.42
N LYS A 48 -15.11 -13.49 4.92
CA LYS A 48 -14.50 -14.68 5.56
C LYS A 48 -15.30 -15.18 6.77
N LYS A 49 -15.85 -14.27 7.58
CA LYS A 49 -16.71 -14.63 8.73
C LYS A 49 -18.07 -15.19 8.33
N GLN A 50 -18.58 -14.80 7.16
CA GLN A 50 -19.83 -15.32 6.59
C GLN A 50 -19.66 -16.73 5.99
N GLY A 51 -18.42 -17.25 5.92
CA GLY A 51 -18.13 -18.57 5.36
C GLY A 51 -18.23 -18.63 3.83
N VAL A 52 -18.29 -17.48 3.16
CA VAL A 52 -18.22 -17.38 1.71
C VAL A 52 -16.77 -17.22 1.25
N ASP A 53 -16.50 -17.56 0.00
CA ASP A 53 -15.19 -17.29 -0.59
C ASP A 53 -15.03 -15.77 -0.77
N PRO A 54 -14.03 -15.12 -0.16
CA PRO A 54 -13.93 -13.67 -0.18
C PRO A 54 -13.51 -13.14 -1.56
N GLU A 55 -14.40 -12.39 -2.21
CA GLU A 55 -14.12 -11.71 -3.47
C GLU A 55 -14.06 -10.19 -3.28
N PHE A 56 -13.02 -9.57 -3.82
CA PHE A 56 -12.90 -8.11 -3.78
C PHE A 56 -13.86 -7.46 -4.79
N HIS A 57 -14.68 -6.53 -4.31
CA HIS A 57 -15.51 -5.68 -5.17
C HIS A 57 -15.23 -4.19 -4.93
N TYR A 58 -14.74 -3.48 -5.96
CA TYR A 58 -14.39 -2.06 -5.82
C TYR A 58 -15.60 -1.18 -5.45
N LYS A 59 -16.81 -1.60 -5.83
CA LYS A 59 -18.08 -0.92 -5.49
C LYS A 59 -18.40 -0.98 -3.99
N ASN A 60 -17.88 -1.98 -3.27
CA ASN A 60 -18.12 -2.14 -1.83
C ASN A 60 -17.31 -1.14 -0.99
N ILE A 61 -16.24 -0.57 -1.56
CA ILE A 61 -15.30 0.29 -0.84
C ILE A 61 -15.46 1.74 -1.28
N LYS A 62 -15.73 2.64 -0.33
CA LYS A 62 -15.93 4.06 -0.62
C LYS A 62 -14.59 4.75 -0.86
N GLY A 63 -14.50 5.49 -1.97
CA GLY A 63 -13.35 6.35 -2.29
C GLY A 63 -12.33 5.75 -3.25
N ILE A 64 -12.54 4.51 -3.70
CA ILE A 64 -11.77 3.94 -4.81
C ILE A 64 -12.25 4.57 -6.12
N LYS A 65 -11.32 5.15 -6.89
CA LYS A 65 -11.56 5.75 -8.21
C LYS A 65 -10.58 5.17 -9.21
N GLY A 66 -10.95 5.11 -10.49
CA GLY A 66 -10.06 4.63 -11.55
C GLY A 66 -9.87 3.12 -11.60
N VAL A 67 -10.71 2.34 -10.92
CA VAL A 67 -10.71 0.88 -10.99
C VAL A 67 -11.86 0.44 -11.90
N SER A 68 -11.52 -0.23 -13.01
CA SER A 68 -12.47 -0.74 -14.01
C SER A 68 -12.72 -2.25 -13.90
N TRP A 69 -11.92 -2.95 -13.11
CA TRP A 69 -11.96 -4.41 -12.94
C TRP A 69 -12.44 -4.71 -11.51
N TRP A 70 -12.91 -5.93 -11.23
CA TRP A 70 -13.32 -6.37 -9.88
C TRP A 70 -14.64 -5.76 -9.35
N GLY A 71 -15.72 -5.69 -10.14
CA GLY A 71 -17.02 -5.15 -9.69
C GLY A 71 -18.24 -5.99 -10.08
N GLY A 72 -18.38 -7.20 -9.53
CA GLY A 72 -19.45 -8.17 -9.90
C GLY A 72 -20.88 -7.66 -9.64
N ALA A 73 -21.94 -8.24 -10.23
CA ALA A 73 -22.08 -9.45 -11.06
C ALA A 73 -22.39 -9.07 -12.52
N GLN A 74 -21.54 -9.49 -13.47
CA GLN A 74 -21.49 -8.99 -14.86
C GLN A 74 -20.93 -7.56 -14.94
N ASP A 75 -19.96 -7.32 -15.82
CA ASP A 75 -19.86 -6.03 -16.50
C ASP A 75 -21.22 -5.80 -17.20
N ASP A 76 -22.21 -5.27 -16.48
CA ASP A 76 -23.65 -5.27 -16.79
C ASP A 76 -23.95 -4.99 -18.28
N LYS A 77 -24.20 -6.04 -19.07
CA LYS A 77 -24.54 -6.01 -20.51
C LYS A 77 -23.59 -5.17 -21.40
N LYS A 78 -22.47 -5.75 -21.83
CA LYS A 78 -21.93 -5.48 -23.17
C LYS A 78 -22.08 -6.71 -24.06
#